data_AF-A0A957IUC6-F1
#
_entry.id   AF-A0A957IUC6-F1
#
_cell.length_a   1.000
_cell.length_b   1.000
_cell.length_c   1.000
_cell.angle_alpha   90.00
_cell.angle_beta   90.00
_cell.angle_gamma   90.00
#
_symmetry.space_group_name_H-M   'P 1'
#
loop_
_entity.id
_entity.type
_entity.pdbx_description
1 polymer ?
#
loop_
_entity_poly.entity_id
_entity_poly.type
_entity_poly.pdbx_seq_one_letter_code
_entity_poly.pdbx_strand_id
1 'polypeptide(L)'
;MGRGQTRTNTDIVYCLLFTAYCLLILVGCGARGEETAVIPTIVPTSQTVPTPMPLPTATATTQPTATSTLPPTVIPTITPIPTATNLPPITLAVPEEWVELVQTAVSQHPTQRGWQITSANDGADVRLVNNDSGILLWQEPLALAVPFTAPLEEVDLAAAQEIIANGHVDITVRLWREMVPELRALRVNGRFPPDPDYPLQASWSLLAPPELADETARLADLLRAEWQPEPLVWLTAVGDIMLDRSLGYHLTLGNLAYPFADIVDELNQADYTVGNMESALGSVGQPTDAV
;
A
#
# COMPACT_ATOMS: atom_id res chain seq x y z
N MET A 1 21.16 -56.70 25.49
CA MET A 1 21.30 -57.13 24.08
C MET A 1 21.03 -55.93 23.20
N GLY A 2 22.09 -55.36 22.63
CA GLY A 2 22.02 -54.13 21.85
C GLY A 2 21.50 -54.37 20.43
N ARG A 3 20.75 -53.39 19.91
CA ARG A 3 20.52 -53.24 18.48
C ARG A 3 21.46 -52.14 17.98
N GLY A 4 22.52 -52.55 17.30
CA GLY A 4 23.39 -51.68 16.55
C GLY A 4 22.65 -51.22 15.29
N GLN A 5 22.41 -49.93 15.17
CA GLN A 5 21.89 -49.30 13.97
C GLN A 5 23.10 -48.80 13.17
N THR A 6 23.44 -49.52 12.11
CA THR A 6 24.49 -49.13 11.17
C THR A 6 24.00 -47.95 10.34
N ARG A 7 24.48 -46.74 10.66
CA ARG A 7 24.35 -45.57 9.79
C ARG A 7 25.10 -45.84 8.49
N THR A 8 24.44 -45.67 7.36
CA THR A 8 25.02 -45.84 6.04
C THR A 8 25.84 -44.60 5.69
N ASN A 9 26.91 -44.79 4.91
CA ASN A 9 27.86 -43.74 4.53
C ASN A 9 27.20 -42.53 3.83
N THR A 10 25.98 -42.67 3.32
CA THR A 10 25.19 -41.61 2.69
C THR A 10 24.77 -40.52 3.68
N ASP A 11 24.44 -40.88 4.93
CA ASP A 11 23.98 -39.92 5.94
C ASP A 11 25.12 -39.02 6.44
N ILE A 12 26.36 -39.50 6.38
CA ILE A 12 27.56 -38.74 6.77
C ILE A 12 27.90 -37.69 5.70
N VAL A 13 27.67 -38.00 4.42
CA VAL A 13 27.96 -37.08 3.31
C VAL A 13 26.95 -35.93 3.28
N TYR A 14 25.66 -36.18 3.53
CA TYR A 14 24.66 -35.11 3.61
C TYR A 14 24.88 -34.20 4.82
N CYS A 15 25.30 -34.75 5.97
CA CYS A 15 25.59 -33.96 7.16
C CYS A 15 26.81 -33.03 6.95
N LEU A 16 27.86 -33.51 6.26
CA LEU A 16 29.03 -32.69 5.95
C LEU A 16 28.77 -31.61 4.88
N LEU A 17 27.96 -31.91 3.85
CA LEU A 17 27.58 -30.92 2.84
C LEU A 17 26.68 -29.82 3.41
N PHE A 18 25.74 -30.17 4.31
CA PHE A 18 24.88 -29.19 4.96
C PHE A 18 25.66 -28.28 5.94
N THR A 19 26.65 -28.84 6.65
CA THR A 19 27.51 -28.08 7.56
C THR A 19 28.45 -27.13 6.79
N ALA A 20 28.98 -27.55 5.64
CA ALA A 20 29.80 -26.70 4.78
C ALA A 20 28.99 -25.55 4.12
N TYR A 21 27.72 -25.80 3.77
CA TYR A 21 26.82 -24.77 3.25
C TYR A 21 26.46 -23.72 4.32
N CYS A 22 26.21 -24.15 5.56
CA CYS A 22 25.94 -23.22 6.67
C CYS A 22 27.15 -22.35 7.03
N LEU A 23 28.38 -22.86 6.88
CA LEU A 23 29.59 -22.08 7.16
C LEU A 23 29.92 -21.02 6.10
N LEU A 24 29.38 -21.16 4.87
CA LEU A 24 29.58 -20.22 3.76
C LEU A 24 28.66 -18.99 3.81
N ILE A 25 27.56 -19.05 4.59
CA ILE A 25 26.59 -17.95 4.72
C ILE A 25 26.99 -16.96 5.84
N LEU A 26 27.95 -17.33 6.71
CA LEU A 26 28.36 -16.50 7.86
C LEU A 26 29.50 -15.49 7.58
N VAL A 27 29.94 -15.31 6.32
CA VAL A 27 31.03 -14.37 5.95
C VAL A 27 30.51 -13.05 5.35
N GLY A 28 29.18 -12.84 5.31
CA GLY A 28 28.56 -11.68 4.67
C GLY A 28 28.03 -10.58 5.60
N CYS A 29 28.70 -10.22 6.70
CA CYS A 29 28.36 -9.03 7.49
C CYS A 29 29.59 -8.43 8.18
N GLY A 30 30.20 -7.45 7.53
CA GLY A 30 31.23 -6.60 8.13
C GLY A 30 31.17 -5.19 7.57
N ALA A 31 31.18 -4.21 8.48
CA ALA A 31 31.24 -2.76 8.29
C ALA A 31 29.91 -2.02 7.98
N ARG A 32 29.12 -1.78 9.04
CA ARG A 32 28.24 -0.61 9.13
C ARG A 32 29.12 0.57 9.57
N GLY A 33 29.48 1.45 8.64
CA GLY A 33 30.12 2.72 8.95
C GLY A 33 29.06 3.71 9.44
N GLU A 34 29.22 4.19 10.67
CA GLU A 34 28.59 5.42 11.13
C GLU A 34 29.27 6.60 10.41
N GLU A 35 28.57 7.26 9.50
CA GLU A 35 28.98 8.57 9.00
C GLU A 35 27.93 9.60 9.40
N THR A 36 28.29 10.37 10.42
CA THR A 36 27.57 11.53 10.93
C THR A 36 27.58 12.60 9.84
N ALA A 37 26.46 12.79 9.15
CA ALA A 37 26.29 13.88 8.19
C ALA A 37 26.19 15.22 8.94
N VAL A 38 27.29 15.95 9.00
CA VAL A 38 27.32 17.36 9.38
C VAL A 38 26.84 18.17 8.17
N ILE A 39 25.70 18.86 8.30
CA ILE A 39 25.21 19.81 7.30
C ILE A 39 26.00 21.12 7.45
N PRO A 40 26.82 21.55 6.47
CA PRO A 40 27.33 22.91 6.48
C PRO A 40 26.23 23.90 6.05
N THR A 41 26.03 24.90 6.90
CA THR A 41 25.21 26.09 6.66
C THR A 41 25.70 26.82 5.42
N ILE A 42 24.85 26.93 4.40
CA ILE A 42 25.11 27.74 3.21
C ILE A 42 24.80 29.19 3.56
N VAL A 43 25.84 30.00 3.74
CA VAL A 43 25.74 31.46 3.89
C VAL A 43 25.50 32.07 2.50
N PRO A 44 24.52 32.96 2.31
CA PRO A 44 24.34 33.64 1.03
C PRO A 44 25.44 34.69 0.82
N THR A 45 26.33 34.43 -0.14
CA THR A 45 27.34 35.40 -0.59
C THR A 45 26.65 36.49 -1.40
N SER A 46 26.59 37.68 -0.83
CA SER A 46 26.14 38.89 -1.53
C SER A 46 27.16 39.27 -2.61
N GLN A 47 26.76 39.27 -3.87
CA GLN A 47 27.57 39.81 -4.96
C GLN A 47 27.47 41.34 -4.95
N THR A 48 28.60 41.99 -4.65
CA THR A 48 28.79 43.43 -4.78
C THR A 48 28.77 43.85 -6.26
N VAL A 49 27.78 44.66 -6.62
CA VAL A 49 27.69 45.38 -7.89
C VAL A 49 28.83 46.42 -7.94
N PRO A 50 29.70 46.44 -8.96
CA PRO A 50 30.65 47.53 -9.13
C PRO A 50 29.96 48.77 -9.70
N THR A 51 30.12 49.88 -9.00
CA THR A 51 29.73 51.24 -9.41
C THR A 51 30.48 51.65 -10.70
N PRO A 52 29.79 52.14 -11.75
CA PRO A 52 30.47 52.68 -12.92
C PRO A 52 31.05 54.08 -12.62
N MET A 53 32.33 54.24 -12.93
CA MET A 53 33.05 55.51 -12.94
C MET A 53 32.61 56.37 -14.14
N PRO A 54 32.50 57.70 -14.02
CA PRO A 54 32.14 58.54 -15.16
C PRO A 54 33.38 58.89 -16.02
N LEU A 55 33.11 59.38 -17.24
CA LEU A 55 33.93 60.25 -18.13
C LEU A 55 34.36 59.58 -19.47
N PRO A 56 34.57 60.30 -20.61
CA PRO A 56 34.29 61.71 -20.95
C PRO A 56 33.24 61.91 -22.06
N THR A 57 32.75 63.14 -22.14
CA THR A 57 32.03 63.73 -23.26
C THR A 57 32.87 63.70 -24.55
N ALA A 58 32.38 63.04 -25.59
CA ALA A 58 32.93 63.12 -26.95
C ALA A 58 32.15 64.17 -27.76
N THR A 59 32.89 65.17 -28.23
CA THR A 59 32.45 66.25 -29.12
C THR A 59 32.01 65.72 -30.48
N ALA A 60 30.89 66.24 -30.98
CA ALA A 60 30.36 65.94 -32.30
C ALA A 60 31.32 66.43 -33.42
N THR A 61 31.63 65.56 -34.36
CA THR A 61 32.16 65.93 -35.68
C THR A 61 31.22 65.40 -36.75
N THR A 62 30.69 66.30 -37.58
CA THR A 62 29.80 66.00 -38.71
C THR A 62 30.57 65.34 -39.85
N GLN A 63 30.09 64.20 -40.36
CA GLN A 63 30.58 63.56 -41.59
C GLN A 63 29.39 63.11 -42.46
N PRO A 64 29.46 63.20 -43.81
CA PRO A 64 28.28 63.47 -44.61
C PRO A 64 27.46 62.23 -44.95
N THR A 65 26.19 62.51 -45.22
CA THR A 65 25.14 61.67 -45.76
C THR A 65 25.59 60.92 -47.02
N ALA A 66 25.65 59.59 -46.93
CA ALA A 66 25.55 58.71 -48.09
C ALA A 66 24.21 57.97 -48.02
N THR A 67 23.28 58.36 -48.90
CA THR A 67 21.99 57.68 -49.08
C THR A 67 22.25 56.35 -49.81
N SER A 68 22.34 55.26 -49.04
CA SER A 68 22.27 53.91 -49.58
C SER A 68 20.82 53.43 -49.50
N THR A 69 20.15 53.38 -50.65
CA THR A 69 18.78 52.86 -50.78
C THR A 69 18.84 51.33 -50.80
N LEU A 70 18.75 50.70 -49.63
CA LEU A 70 18.54 49.25 -49.54
C LEU A 70 17.10 48.91 -49.96
N PRO A 71 16.88 47.86 -50.76
CA PRO A 71 15.54 47.39 -51.08
C PRO A 71 14.82 46.91 -49.80
N PRO A 72 13.48 47.00 -49.72
CA PRO A 72 12.74 46.66 -48.51
C PRO A 72 12.97 45.20 -48.15
N THR A 73 13.52 44.97 -46.95
CA THR A 73 13.55 43.65 -46.33
C THR A 73 12.12 43.20 -46.09
N VAL A 74 11.67 42.20 -46.85
CA VAL A 74 10.40 41.50 -46.59
C VAL A 74 10.57 40.78 -45.25
N ILE A 75 9.95 41.33 -44.21
CA ILE A 75 9.85 40.66 -42.91
C ILE A 75 9.04 39.39 -43.16
N PRO A 76 9.57 38.17 -42.88
CA PRO A 76 8.75 36.97 -42.99
C PRO A 76 7.59 37.09 -42.02
N THR A 77 6.37 37.01 -42.54
CA THR A 77 5.16 36.88 -41.74
C THR A 77 5.33 35.67 -40.83
N ILE A 78 5.41 35.91 -39.53
CA ILE A 78 5.34 34.86 -38.51
C ILE A 78 4.01 34.14 -38.69
N THR A 79 4.05 32.94 -39.25
CA THR A 79 2.90 32.04 -39.29
C THR A 79 2.50 31.77 -37.83
N PRO A 80 1.25 32.02 -37.41
CA PRO A 80 0.82 31.70 -36.07
C PRO A 80 1.08 30.21 -35.83
N ILE A 81 1.80 29.90 -34.75
CA ILE A 81 1.93 28.53 -34.27
C ILE A 81 0.50 28.01 -34.06
N PRO A 82 0.11 26.86 -34.63
CA PRO A 82 -1.22 26.33 -34.43
C PRO A 82 -1.45 26.19 -32.92
N THR A 83 -2.44 26.93 -32.41
CA THR A 83 -2.89 26.78 -31.03
C THR A 83 -3.46 25.38 -30.89
N ALA A 84 -2.94 24.59 -29.95
CA ALA A 84 -3.45 23.25 -29.68
C ALA A 84 -4.97 23.34 -29.45
N THR A 85 -5.75 22.73 -30.32
CA THR A 85 -7.19 22.61 -30.15
C THR A 85 -7.41 21.79 -28.88
N ASN A 86 -7.96 22.42 -27.83
CA ASN A 86 -8.35 21.70 -26.63
C ASN A 86 -9.29 20.56 -27.05
N LEU A 87 -8.84 19.33 -26.83
CA LEU A 87 -9.66 18.15 -27.06
C LEU A 87 -10.89 18.21 -26.14
N PRO A 88 -12.07 17.72 -26.61
CA PRO A 88 -13.25 17.68 -25.75
C PRO A 88 -12.95 16.84 -24.48
N PRO A 89 -13.52 17.22 -23.32
CA PRO A 89 -13.28 16.49 -22.09
C PRO A 89 -13.85 15.06 -22.17
N ILE A 90 -13.24 14.14 -21.44
CA ILE A 90 -13.76 12.77 -21.25
C ILE A 90 -14.72 12.80 -20.07
N THR A 91 -15.91 12.25 -20.24
CA THR A 91 -16.89 12.10 -19.17
C THR A 91 -16.66 10.79 -18.43
N LEU A 92 -16.36 10.87 -17.14
CA LEU A 92 -16.23 9.72 -16.26
C LEU A 92 -17.42 9.66 -15.31
N ALA A 93 -18.21 8.60 -15.42
CA ALA A 93 -19.25 8.27 -14.46
C ALA A 93 -18.67 7.51 -13.28
N VAL A 94 -18.92 7.99 -12.07
CA VAL A 94 -18.55 7.33 -10.81
C VAL A 94 -19.75 7.28 -9.87
N PRO A 95 -19.83 6.33 -8.93
CA PRO A 95 -20.89 6.36 -7.93
C PRO A 95 -20.83 7.65 -7.11
N GLU A 96 -21.96 8.10 -6.58
CA GLU A 96 -22.11 9.40 -5.93
C GLU A 96 -21.10 9.62 -4.80
N GLU A 97 -20.84 8.57 -4.01
CA GLU A 97 -19.90 8.59 -2.89
C GLU A 97 -18.42 8.74 -3.31
N TRP A 98 -18.10 8.57 -4.60
CA TRP A 98 -16.73 8.70 -5.14
C TRP A 98 -16.48 10.02 -5.87
N VAL A 99 -17.52 10.81 -6.16
CA VAL A 99 -17.41 12.01 -7.01
C VAL A 99 -16.37 12.98 -6.47
N GLU A 100 -16.44 13.34 -5.18
CA GLU A 100 -15.54 14.31 -4.56
C GLU A 100 -14.08 13.82 -4.55
N LEU A 101 -13.89 12.53 -4.24
CA LEU A 101 -12.57 11.91 -4.20
C LEU A 101 -11.92 11.92 -5.58
N VAL A 102 -12.61 11.42 -6.60
CA VAL A 102 -12.11 11.35 -7.98
C VAL A 102 -11.88 12.76 -8.54
N GLN A 103 -12.79 13.70 -8.28
CA GLN A 103 -12.63 15.08 -8.70
C GLN A 103 -11.37 15.72 -8.10
N THR A 104 -11.09 15.45 -6.82
CA THR A 104 -9.90 15.94 -6.12
C THR A 104 -8.62 15.37 -6.74
N ALA A 105 -8.57 14.05 -6.92
CA ALA A 105 -7.42 13.35 -7.49
C ALA A 105 -7.09 13.86 -8.91
N VAL A 106 -8.11 13.99 -9.76
CA VAL A 106 -7.96 14.51 -11.13
C VAL A 106 -7.51 15.98 -11.14
N SER A 107 -8.03 16.80 -10.21
CA SER A 107 -7.67 18.23 -10.15
C SER A 107 -6.23 18.45 -9.72
N GLN A 108 -5.66 17.55 -8.92
CA GLN A 108 -4.25 17.59 -8.50
C GLN A 108 -3.29 17.13 -9.61
N HIS A 109 -3.79 16.38 -10.59
CA HIS A 109 -2.99 15.77 -11.67
C HIS A 109 -3.62 16.04 -13.05
N PRO A 110 -3.59 17.29 -13.53
CA PRO A 110 -4.23 17.65 -14.79
C PRO A 110 -3.59 16.93 -15.99
N THR A 111 -4.44 16.31 -16.81
CA THR A 111 -4.06 15.64 -18.06
C THR A 111 -4.20 16.57 -19.27
N GLN A 112 -3.61 16.20 -20.41
CA GLN A 112 -3.70 16.98 -21.67
C GLN A 112 -5.15 17.16 -22.16
N ARG A 113 -6.00 16.16 -21.91
CA ARG A 113 -7.45 16.23 -22.11
C ARG A 113 -8.11 16.38 -20.75
N GLY A 114 -9.11 17.24 -20.64
CA GLY A 114 -9.85 17.42 -19.39
C GLY A 114 -10.73 16.22 -19.06
N TRP A 115 -11.03 16.03 -17.78
CA TRP A 115 -12.00 15.06 -17.29
C TRP A 115 -13.20 15.79 -16.71
N GLN A 116 -14.40 15.29 -17.01
CA GLN A 116 -15.64 15.72 -16.41
C GLN A 116 -16.20 14.58 -15.58
N ILE A 117 -16.24 14.76 -14.26
CA ILE A 117 -16.72 13.74 -13.31
C ILE A 117 -18.21 13.93 -13.09
N THR A 118 -18.97 12.84 -13.15
CA THR A 118 -20.43 12.82 -12.96
C THR A 118 -20.87 11.57 -12.23
N SER A 119 -22.03 11.62 -11.56
CA SER A 119 -22.69 10.43 -11.02
C SER A 119 -23.63 9.75 -12.02
N ALA A 120 -23.96 10.41 -13.12
CA ALA A 120 -24.84 9.87 -14.15
C ALA A 120 -24.08 8.94 -15.09
N ASN A 121 -24.56 7.71 -15.24
CA ASN A 121 -23.99 6.73 -16.18
C ASN A 121 -24.33 7.04 -17.64
N ASP A 122 -25.45 7.72 -17.90
CA ASP A 122 -25.96 7.93 -19.25
C ASP A 122 -25.04 8.84 -20.07
N GLY A 123 -24.51 8.29 -21.17
CA GLY A 123 -23.62 9.02 -22.08
C GLY A 123 -22.20 9.24 -21.56
N ALA A 124 -21.79 8.56 -20.50
CA ALA A 124 -20.41 8.61 -20.01
C ALA A 124 -19.47 7.82 -20.92
N ASP A 125 -18.29 8.38 -21.20
CA ASP A 125 -17.25 7.77 -22.02
C ASP A 125 -16.52 6.66 -21.24
N VAL A 126 -16.31 6.88 -19.95
CA VAL A 126 -15.66 5.93 -19.02
C VAL A 126 -16.56 5.77 -17.80
N ARG A 127 -16.58 4.56 -17.22
CA ARG A 127 -17.40 4.25 -16.05
C ARG A 127 -16.58 3.54 -14.98
N LEU A 128 -16.68 4.01 -13.75
CA LEU A 128 -16.21 3.27 -12.56
C LEU A 128 -17.29 2.25 -12.19
N VAL A 129 -16.96 0.97 -12.36
CA VAL A 129 -17.89 -0.15 -12.18
C VAL A 129 -17.44 -1.05 -11.05
N ASN A 130 -18.42 -1.57 -10.29
CA ASN A 130 -18.20 -2.49 -9.18
C ASN A 130 -18.34 -3.95 -9.67
N ASN A 131 -17.39 -4.81 -9.32
CA ASN A 131 -17.40 -6.24 -9.61
C ASN A 131 -17.63 -6.61 -11.08
N ASP A 132 -17.09 -5.77 -11.98
CA ASP A 132 -17.21 -5.94 -13.42
C ASP A 132 -15.84 -5.81 -14.11
N SER A 133 -15.83 -6.17 -15.38
CA SER A 133 -14.69 -6.10 -16.27
C SER A 133 -14.21 -4.67 -16.51
N GLY A 134 -12.89 -4.52 -16.70
CA GLY A 134 -12.25 -3.24 -16.97
C GLY A 134 -10.82 -3.22 -16.46
N ILE A 135 -10.25 -2.02 -16.41
CA ILE A 135 -8.94 -1.81 -15.80
C ILE A 135 -9.14 -1.80 -14.27
N LEU A 136 -8.67 -2.86 -13.60
CA LEU A 136 -8.76 -3.00 -12.15
C LEU A 136 -8.09 -1.81 -11.46
N LEU A 137 -8.82 -1.13 -10.59
CA LEU A 137 -8.32 -0.06 -9.73
C LEU A 137 -8.05 -0.58 -8.33
N TRP A 138 -9.01 -1.28 -7.76
CA TRP A 138 -8.96 -1.65 -6.35
C TRP A 138 -9.67 -2.97 -6.15
N GLN A 139 -9.17 -3.74 -5.19
CA GLN A 139 -9.73 -5.02 -4.81
C GLN A 139 -9.59 -5.22 -3.30
N GLU A 140 -10.64 -5.70 -2.66
CA GLU A 140 -10.64 -6.00 -1.23
C GLU A 140 -11.47 -7.25 -0.92
N PRO A 141 -11.08 -8.07 0.07
CA PRO A 141 -11.85 -9.22 0.50
C PRO A 141 -13.26 -8.88 0.97
N LEU A 142 -14.23 -9.72 0.59
CA LEU A 142 -15.60 -9.69 1.10
C LEU A 142 -15.78 -10.71 2.22
N ALA A 143 -16.35 -10.29 3.34
CA ALA A 143 -16.73 -11.17 4.44
C ALA A 143 -18.20 -11.56 4.35
N LEU A 144 -18.47 -12.86 4.49
CA LEU A 144 -19.79 -13.37 4.85
C LEU A 144 -19.90 -13.31 6.38
N ALA A 145 -20.50 -12.23 6.88
CA ALA A 145 -20.52 -11.89 8.29
C ALA A 145 -21.74 -12.49 9.00
N VAL A 146 -21.50 -13.10 10.15
CA VAL A 146 -22.53 -13.66 11.05
C VAL A 146 -22.23 -13.27 12.50
N PRO A 147 -23.23 -13.23 13.40
CA PRO A 147 -22.97 -13.08 14.83
C PRO A 147 -22.08 -14.21 15.37
N PHE A 148 -21.26 -13.93 16.38
CA PHE A 148 -20.43 -14.96 17.02
C PHE A 148 -21.23 -16.15 17.57
N THR A 149 -22.50 -15.94 17.94
CA THR A 149 -23.40 -16.98 18.44
C THR A 149 -23.99 -17.86 17.34
N ALA A 150 -23.79 -17.51 16.05
CA ALA A 150 -24.30 -18.31 14.95
C ALA A 150 -23.56 -19.67 14.93
N PRO A 151 -24.28 -20.79 14.72
CA PRO A 151 -23.68 -22.14 14.71
C PRO A 151 -22.91 -22.44 13.42
N LEU A 152 -23.04 -21.60 12.39
CA LEU A 152 -22.44 -21.80 11.09
C LEU A 152 -20.97 -21.34 11.09
N GLU A 153 -20.05 -22.24 10.79
CA GLU A 153 -18.60 -21.93 10.76
C GLU A 153 -18.06 -21.66 9.35
N GLU A 154 -18.62 -22.34 8.35
CA GLU A 154 -18.11 -22.32 6.99
C GLU A 154 -19.21 -22.51 5.95
N VAL A 155 -18.90 -22.10 4.72
CA VAL A 155 -19.70 -22.34 3.52
C VAL A 155 -18.77 -22.75 2.38
N ASP A 156 -19.32 -23.46 1.39
CA ASP A 156 -18.60 -23.66 0.14
C ASP A 156 -18.66 -22.42 -0.76
N LEU A 157 -17.81 -22.40 -1.79
CA LEU A 157 -17.74 -21.27 -2.72
C LEU A 157 -19.04 -21.05 -3.51
N ALA A 158 -19.77 -22.11 -3.87
CA ALA A 158 -20.99 -21.98 -4.65
C ALA A 158 -22.11 -21.33 -3.81
N ALA A 159 -22.27 -21.78 -2.56
CA ALA A 159 -23.18 -21.19 -1.60
C ALA A 159 -22.80 -19.75 -1.27
N ALA A 160 -21.51 -19.45 -1.11
CA ALA A 160 -21.03 -18.09 -0.92
C ALA A 160 -21.43 -17.16 -2.07
N GLN A 161 -21.23 -17.60 -3.32
CA GLN A 161 -21.60 -16.83 -4.51
C GLN A 161 -23.11 -16.63 -4.60
N GLU A 162 -23.90 -17.64 -4.25
CA GLU A 162 -25.36 -17.54 -4.18
C GLU A 162 -25.82 -16.51 -3.14
N ILE A 163 -25.19 -16.51 -1.96
CA ILE A 163 -25.45 -15.53 -0.89
C ILE A 163 -25.11 -14.10 -1.37
N ILE A 164 -24.02 -13.92 -2.12
CA ILE A 164 -23.67 -12.61 -2.69
C ILE A 164 -24.70 -12.16 -3.72
N ALA A 165 -25.12 -13.07 -4.60
CA ALA A 165 -26.03 -12.74 -5.70
C ALA A 165 -27.47 -12.47 -5.22
N ASN A 166 -27.96 -13.27 -4.28
CA ASN A 166 -29.38 -13.31 -3.90
C ASN A 166 -29.65 -12.85 -2.46
N GLY A 167 -28.60 -12.63 -1.66
CA GLY A 167 -28.70 -12.31 -0.25
C GLY A 167 -29.00 -13.54 0.62
N HIS A 168 -28.97 -13.34 1.94
CA HIS A 168 -29.33 -14.36 2.92
C HIS A 168 -29.93 -13.68 4.15
N VAL A 169 -30.83 -14.38 4.86
CA VAL A 169 -31.52 -13.81 6.03
C VAL A 169 -30.60 -13.64 7.24
N ASP A 170 -29.68 -14.59 7.45
CA ASP A 170 -28.79 -14.63 8.62
C ASP A 170 -27.34 -14.22 8.33
N ILE A 171 -26.98 -14.00 7.06
CA ILE A 171 -25.60 -13.72 6.63
C ILE A 171 -25.59 -12.38 5.93
N THR A 172 -24.75 -11.47 6.42
CA THR A 172 -24.56 -10.15 5.81
C THR A 172 -23.25 -10.11 5.05
N VAL A 173 -23.29 -9.72 3.78
CA VAL A 173 -22.07 -9.52 2.98
C VAL A 173 -21.50 -8.13 3.30
N ARG A 174 -20.22 -8.05 3.67
CA ARG A 174 -19.55 -6.78 4.02
C ARG A 174 -18.13 -6.74 3.47
N LEU A 175 -17.57 -5.55 3.27
CA LEU A 175 -16.13 -5.41 3.08
C LEU A 175 -15.41 -5.84 4.36
N TRP A 176 -14.25 -6.48 4.22
CA TRP A 176 -13.49 -6.96 5.37
C TRP A 176 -13.10 -5.84 6.32
N ARG A 177 -12.61 -4.69 5.81
CA ARG A 177 -12.30 -3.50 6.64
C ARG A 177 -13.49 -2.96 7.42
N GLU A 178 -14.71 -3.22 6.97
CA GLU A 178 -15.92 -2.71 7.60
C GLU A 178 -16.42 -3.60 8.72
N MET A 179 -15.82 -4.79 8.93
CA MET A 179 -16.20 -5.73 9.98
C MET A 179 -16.27 -5.06 11.35
N VAL A 180 -17.30 -5.43 12.12
CA VAL A 180 -17.51 -4.92 13.48
C VAL A 180 -17.29 -6.03 14.51
N PRO A 181 -16.91 -5.71 15.75
CA PRO A 181 -16.55 -6.70 16.77
C PRO A 181 -17.65 -7.71 17.13
N GLU A 182 -18.92 -7.42 16.84
CA GLU A 182 -20.06 -8.31 17.10
C GLU A 182 -20.21 -9.42 16.06
N LEU A 183 -19.51 -9.30 14.93
CA LEU A 183 -19.59 -10.22 13.80
C LEU A 183 -18.26 -10.95 13.60
N ARG A 184 -18.37 -12.18 13.12
CA ARG A 184 -17.26 -12.97 12.58
C ARG A 184 -17.51 -13.30 11.12
N ALA A 185 -16.43 -13.47 10.36
CA ALA A 185 -16.53 -13.94 8.98
C ALA A 185 -16.62 -15.48 8.94
N LEU A 186 -17.49 -16.00 8.09
CA LEU A 186 -17.52 -17.41 7.75
C LEU A 186 -16.30 -17.78 6.90
N ARG A 187 -15.79 -19.00 7.09
CA ARG A 187 -14.78 -19.55 6.18
C ARG A 187 -15.42 -19.95 4.86
N VAL A 188 -14.72 -19.71 3.76
CA VAL A 188 -15.17 -20.12 2.42
C VAL A 188 -14.21 -21.18 1.91
N ASN A 189 -14.66 -22.43 1.82
CA ASN A 189 -13.79 -23.59 1.58
C ASN A 189 -12.58 -23.61 2.54
N GLY A 190 -12.80 -23.33 3.83
CA GLY A 190 -11.76 -23.27 4.85
C GLY A 190 -10.92 -21.99 4.88
N ARG A 191 -11.02 -21.12 3.86
CA ARG A 191 -10.24 -19.87 3.75
C ARG A 191 -10.92 -18.70 4.46
N PHE A 192 -10.11 -17.80 5.00
CA PHE A 192 -10.51 -16.58 5.68
C PHE A 192 -10.19 -15.33 4.83
N PRO A 193 -10.91 -14.20 4.96
CA PRO A 193 -10.70 -13.03 4.10
C PRO A 193 -9.26 -12.52 3.96
N PRO A 194 -8.41 -12.52 5.01
CA PRO A 194 -7.00 -12.14 4.91
C PRO A 194 -6.10 -13.15 4.17
N ASP A 195 -6.58 -14.36 3.85
CA ASP A 195 -5.77 -15.37 3.18
C ASP A 195 -5.43 -14.92 1.74
N PRO A 196 -4.18 -15.12 1.26
CA PRO A 196 -3.75 -14.62 -0.06
C PRO A 196 -4.59 -15.06 -1.26
N ASP A 197 -5.17 -16.27 -1.24
CA ASP A 197 -6.07 -16.77 -2.30
C ASP A 197 -7.54 -16.82 -1.87
N TYR A 198 -7.96 -15.90 -1.01
CA TYR A 198 -9.36 -15.83 -0.62
C TYR A 198 -10.26 -15.50 -1.83
N PRO A 199 -11.31 -16.31 -2.09
CA PRO A 199 -12.01 -16.27 -3.37
C PRO A 199 -13.06 -15.16 -3.51
N LEU A 200 -13.52 -14.57 -2.40
CA LEU A 200 -14.56 -13.53 -2.46
C LEU A 200 -13.91 -12.15 -2.36
N GLN A 201 -14.03 -11.39 -3.44
CA GLN A 201 -13.38 -10.10 -3.56
C GLN A 201 -14.38 -9.10 -4.11
N ALA A 202 -14.45 -7.92 -3.49
CA ALA A 202 -15.02 -6.74 -4.10
C ALA A 202 -13.95 -6.10 -4.98
N SER A 203 -14.34 -5.62 -6.15
CA SER A 203 -13.42 -4.94 -7.07
C SER A 203 -14.06 -3.70 -7.67
N TRP A 204 -13.23 -2.70 -7.92
CA TRP A 204 -13.59 -1.51 -8.69
C TRP A 204 -12.70 -1.45 -9.94
N SER A 205 -13.33 -1.27 -11.10
CA SER A 205 -12.67 -1.23 -12.39
C SER A 205 -13.10 -0.02 -13.20
N LEU A 206 -12.21 0.51 -14.04
CA LEU A 206 -12.61 1.46 -15.08
C LEU A 206 -12.96 0.72 -16.36
N LEU A 207 -14.22 0.84 -16.77
CA LEU A 207 -14.72 0.37 -18.05
C LEU A 207 -14.67 1.52 -19.05
N ALA A 208 -13.90 1.35 -20.12
CA ALA A 208 -13.73 2.31 -21.19
C ALA A 208 -13.77 1.62 -22.55
N PRO A 209 -14.18 2.32 -23.63
CA PRO A 209 -14.05 1.80 -24.97
C PRO A 209 -12.57 1.79 -25.42
N PRO A 210 -12.19 0.97 -26.40
CA PRO A 210 -10.79 0.78 -26.80
C PRO A 210 -10.07 2.07 -27.20
N GLU A 211 -10.79 3.03 -27.79
CA GLU A 211 -10.25 4.33 -28.21
C GLU A 211 -9.77 5.23 -27.05
N LEU A 212 -10.16 4.94 -25.81
CA LEU A 212 -9.76 5.68 -24.61
C LEU A 212 -8.87 4.85 -23.68
N ALA A 213 -8.34 3.71 -24.13
CA ALA A 213 -7.57 2.79 -23.29
C ALA A 213 -6.35 3.45 -22.64
N ASP A 214 -5.59 4.27 -23.39
CA ASP A 214 -4.37 4.91 -22.89
C ASP A 214 -4.67 6.04 -21.88
N GLU A 215 -5.70 6.85 -22.12
CA GLU A 215 -6.19 7.85 -21.17
C GLU A 215 -6.72 7.20 -19.90
N THR A 216 -7.50 6.13 -20.04
CA THR A 216 -8.09 5.40 -18.91
C THR A 216 -7.03 4.69 -18.09
N ALA A 217 -6.00 4.11 -18.72
CA ALA A 217 -4.87 3.50 -18.02
C ALA A 217 -4.09 4.54 -17.19
N ARG A 218 -3.83 5.74 -17.75
CA ARG A 218 -3.18 6.83 -17.01
C ARG A 218 -4.01 7.30 -15.82
N LEU A 219 -5.33 7.42 -15.98
CA LEU A 219 -6.22 7.71 -14.87
C LEU A 219 -6.22 6.59 -13.83
N ALA A 220 -6.21 5.33 -14.27
CA ALA A 220 -6.17 4.20 -13.37
C ALA A 220 -4.92 4.22 -12.49
N ASP A 221 -3.75 4.51 -13.06
CA ASP A 221 -2.50 4.60 -12.31
C ASP A 221 -2.54 5.72 -11.26
N LEU A 222 -3.12 6.87 -11.61
CA LEU A 222 -3.35 7.99 -10.70
C LEU A 222 -4.29 7.59 -9.55
N LEU A 223 -5.46 7.01 -9.86
CA LEU A 223 -6.43 6.62 -8.84
C LEU A 223 -5.89 5.52 -7.93
N ARG A 224 -5.10 4.57 -8.45
CA ARG A 224 -4.42 3.56 -7.62
C ARG A 224 -3.40 4.16 -6.67
N ALA A 225 -2.69 5.21 -7.10
CA ALA A 225 -1.74 5.90 -6.23
C ALA A 225 -2.46 6.56 -5.04
N GLU A 226 -3.65 7.11 -5.26
CA GLU A 226 -4.47 7.76 -4.23
C GLU A 226 -5.23 6.76 -3.33
N TRP A 227 -5.69 5.63 -3.89
CA TRP A 227 -6.53 4.66 -3.19
C TRP A 227 -5.76 3.51 -2.56
N GLN A 228 -4.60 3.81 -1.98
CA GLN A 228 -3.82 2.78 -1.29
C GLN A 228 -4.71 2.07 -0.25
N PRO A 229 -4.72 0.73 -0.22
CA PRO A 229 -5.44 0.01 0.81
C PRO A 229 -4.92 0.46 2.18
N GLU A 230 -5.81 0.47 3.18
CA GLU A 230 -5.39 0.76 4.55
C GLU A 230 -4.27 -0.21 4.94
N PRO A 231 -3.23 0.28 5.65
CA PRO A 231 -2.15 -0.59 6.08
C PRO A 231 -2.73 -1.69 6.98
N LEU A 232 -2.42 -2.95 6.66
CA LEU A 232 -2.71 -4.06 7.54
C LEU A 232 -1.90 -3.89 8.82
N VAL A 233 -2.57 -4.04 9.97
CA VAL A 233 -1.93 -4.06 11.29
C VAL A 233 -2.05 -5.47 11.85
N TRP A 234 -0.92 -6.12 12.10
CA TRP A 234 -0.85 -7.43 12.71
C TRP A 234 -0.85 -7.31 14.22
N LEU A 235 -1.87 -7.90 14.84
CA LEU A 235 -2.02 -7.96 16.30
C LEU A 235 -1.83 -9.41 16.76
N THR A 236 -0.81 -9.65 17.59
CA THR A 236 -0.68 -10.93 18.29
C THR A 236 -1.15 -10.76 19.74
N ALA A 237 -2.18 -11.51 20.12
CA ALA A 237 -2.68 -11.58 21.48
C ALA A 237 -2.24 -12.89 22.13
N VAL A 238 -1.37 -12.80 23.14
CA VAL A 238 -1.04 -13.92 24.01
C VAL A 238 -2.04 -13.92 25.16
N GLY A 239 -2.65 -15.06 25.42
CA GLY A 239 -3.54 -15.25 26.56
C GLY A 239 -2.80 -15.14 27.90
N ASP A 240 -3.27 -15.89 28.88
CA ASP A 240 -2.61 -15.98 30.18
C ASP A 240 -1.17 -16.53 30.02
N ILE A 241 -0.20 -15.80 30.56
CA ILE A 241 1.21 -16.19 30.58
C ILE A 241 1.47 -16.86 31.92
N MET A 242 1.16 -18.16 31.96
CA MET A 242 1.33 -18.94 33.18
C MET A 242 2.81 -19.25 33.43
N LEU A 243 3.40 -18.53 34.39
CA LEU A 243 4.76 -18.76 34.87
C LEU A 243 4.79 -19.98 35.81
N ASP A 244 4.74 -21.18 35.24
CA ASP A 244 4.83 -22.42 36.01
C ASP A 244 6.24 -22.64 36.63
N ARG A 245 6.40 -23.69 37.45
CA ARG A 245 7.68 -23.97 38.13
C ARG A 245 8.83 -24.30 37.17
N SER A 246 8.53 -24.96 36.05
CA SER A 246 9.53 -25.32 35.05
C SER A 246 10.03 -24.08 34.33
N LEU A 247 9.11 -23.20 33.97
CA LEU A 247 9.39 -21.90 33.39
C LEU A 247 10.22 -21.04 34.35
N GLY A 248 9.81 -20.96 35.63
CA GLY A 248 10.55 -20.25 36.66
C GLY A 248 11.99 -20.75 36.82
N TYR A 249 12.21 -22.07 36.76
CA TYR A 249 13.56 -22.64 36.77
C TYR A 249 14.40 -22.14 35.59
N HIS A 250 13.88 -22.18 34.37
CA HIS A 250 14.60 -21.67 33.19
C HIS A 250 14.91 -20.18 33.26
N LEU A 251 13.97 -19.37 33.77
CA LEU A 251 14.18 -17.94 33.98
C LEU A 251 15.28 -17.68 35.02
N THR A 252 15.32 -18.43 36.14
CA THR A 252 16.36 -18.27 37.17
C THR A 252 17.77 -18.66 36.70
N LEU A 253 17.86 -19.52 35.68
CA LEU A 253 19.11 -19.87 35.01
C LEU A 253 19.54 -18.83 33.96
N GLY A 254 18.81 -17.72 33.81
CA GLY A 254 19.08 -16.65 32.86
C GLY A 254 18.56 -16.91 31.45
N ASN A 255 17.76 -17.96 31.23
CA ASN A 255 17.15 -18.22 29.93
C ASN A 255 15.82 -17.46 29.79
N LEU A 256 15.93 -16.14 29.63
CA LEU A 256 14.77 -15.23 29.53
C LEU A 256 13.91 -15.47 28.28
N ALA A 257 14.47 -16.08 27.22
CA ALA A 257 13.75 -16.36 25.99
C ALA A 257 12.90 -17.63 26.05
N TYR A 258 13.15 -18.51 27.04
CA TYR A 258 12.49 -19.82 27.17
C TYR A 258 10.96 -19.79 27.07
N PRO A 259 10.22 -18.85 27.71
CA PRO A 259 8.75 -18.86 27.68
C PRO A 259 8.12 -18.68 26.31
N PHE A 260 8.86 -18.08 25.37
CA PHE A 260 8.34 -17.69 24.07
C PHE A 260 9.10 -18.34 22.92
N ALA A 261 10.07 -19.22 23.22
CA ALA A 261 10.98 -19.77 22.23
C ALA A 261 10.26 -20.44 21.05
N ASP A 262 9.12 -21.08 21.32
CA ASP A 262 8.33 -21.79 20.31
C ASP A 262 7.34 -20.90 19.54
N ILE A 263 7.12 -19.66 19.97
CA ILE A 263 6.17 -18.71 19.35
C ILE A 263 6.81 -17.36 18.99
N VAL A 264 8.14 -17.28 19.05
CA VAL A 264 8.88 -16.02 18.91
C VAL A 264 8.70 -15.42 17.52
N ASP A 265 8.54 -16.25 16.49
CA ASP A 265 8.36 -15.80 15.12
C ASP A 265 6.98 -15.15 14.94
N GLU A 266 5.93 -15.69 15.56
CA GLU A 266 4.57 -15.15 15.56
C GLU A 266 4.48 -13.83 16.35
N LEU A 267 5.22 -13.71 17.44
CA LEU A 267 5.29 -12.47 18.21
C LEU A 267 6.04 -11.37 17.46
N ASN A 268 7.13 -11.73 16.76
CA ASN A 268 7.95 -10.77 16.00
C ASN A 268 7.31 -10.34 14.67
N GLN A 269 6.40 -11.14 14.11
CA GLN A 269 5.66 -10.78 12.90
C GLN A 269 4.55 -9.76 13.15
N ALA A 270 4.16 -9.55 14.41
CA ALA A 270 3.11 -8.60 14.76
C ALA A 270 3.65 -7.16 14.84
N ASP A 271 2.83 -6.21 14.39
CA ASP A 271 3.06 -4.78 14.64
C ASP A 271 2.83 -4.45 16.11
N TYR A 272 1.88 -5.13 16.76
CA TYR A 272 1.65 -5.05 18.19
C TYR A 272 1.43 -6.43 18.80
N THR A 273 2.14 -6.67 19.90
CA THR A 273 1.91 -7.84 20.75
C THR A 273 1.29 -7.39 22.07
N VAL A 274 0.17 -7.98 22.44
CA VAL A 274 -0.47 -7.79 23.75
C VAL A 274 -0.50 -9.14 24.46
N GLY A 275 -0.03 -9.18 25.70
CA GLY A 275 -0.07 -10.38 26.54
C GLY A 275 -0.97 -10.19 27.75
N ASN A 276 -1.34 -11.31 28.37
CA ASN A 276 -2.03 -11.33 29.65
C ASN A 276 -3.37 -10.58 29.63
N MET A 277 -4.18 -10.81 28.60
CA MET A 277 -5.57 -10.34 28.56
C MET A 277 -6.44 -11.18 29.49
N GLU A 278 -6.22 -11.06 30.80
CA GLU A 278 -7.16 -11.56 31.79
C GLU A 278 -8.30 -10.57 31.97
N SER A 279 -9.52 -11.03 31.68
CA SER A 279 -10.71 -10.42 32.28
C SER A 279 -10.91 -11.11 33.62
N ALA A 280 -10.90 -10.34 34.72
CA ALA A 280 -11.21 -10.83 36.05
C ALA A 280 -12.71 -11.22 36.16
N LEU A 281 -13.12 -12.27 35.45
CA LEU A 281 -14.46 -12.83 35.50
C LEU A 281 -14.51 -13.89 36.60
N GLY A 282 -14.37 -13.43 37.85
CA GLY A 282 -14.50 -14.31 39.01
C GLY A 282 -14.73 -13.54 40.30
N SER A 283 -15.97 -13.46 40.76
CA SER A 283 -16.31 -12.95 42.10
C SER A 283 -16.27 -14.06 43.17
N VAL A 284 -15.67 -15.22 42.86
CA VAL A 284 -15.79 -16.46 43.64
C VAL A 284 -14.49 -16.91 44.32
N GLY A 285 -13.44 -16.08 44.36
CA GLY A 285 -12.21 -16.34 45.12
C GLY A 285 -12.16 -15.54 46.43
N GLN A 286 -11.85 -16.22 47.54
CA GLN A 286 -11.38 -15.54 48.77
C GLN A 286 -9.86 -15.37 48.68
N PRO A 287 -9.28 -14.21 49.06
CA PRO A 287 -7.84 -14.05 49.14
C PRO A 287 -7.25 -15.10 50.10
N THR A 288 -6.31 -15.92 49.62
CA THR A 288 -5.46 -16.69 50.53
C THR A 288 -4.46 -15.74 51.17
N ASP A 289 -4.58 -15.55 52.48
CA ASP A 289 -3.63 -14.77 53.27
C ASP A 289 -2.20 -15.26 52.98
N ALA A 290 -1.33 -14.33 52.60
CA ALA A 290 0.08 -14.62 52.37
C ALA A 290 0.73 -15.10 53.67
N VAL A 291 1.32 -16.30 53.62
CA VAL A 291 2.19 -16.86 54.67
C VAL A 291 3.61 -16.35 54.47
#